data_AF-A0A166H4R8-F1
#
_entry.id   AF-A0A166H4R8-F1
#
_cell.length_a   1.000
_cell.length_b   1.000
_cell.length_c   1.000
_cell.angle_alpha   90.00
_cell.angle_beta   90.00
_cell.angle_gamma   90.00
#
_symmetry.space_group_name_H-M   'P 1'
#
loop_
_entity.id
_entity.type
_entity.pdbx_description
1 polymer ?
#
loop_
_entity_poly.entity_id
_entity_poly.type
_entity_poly.pdbx_seq_one_letter_code
_entity_poly.pdbx_strand_id
1 'polypeptide(L)'
;MLAALLQTPSILDYSLGCSQYSSYLAKFGHGFTDNTAPMCSHHFVGRDEDDTTRPSSPFVGHDADIVDKIDTMALALEARAAALVTAAAIIGSQIPYCNSVWMRSITTRDVGADMHNLVLDIRRHESTGRQRDNTWAATGNPEAQRRAQNTMGFQVRTGSEAPSPAPPT
;
A
#
# COMPACT_ATOMS: atom_id res chain seq x y z
N MET A 1 34.62 18.80 21.27
CA MET A 1 33.94 17.51 21.06
C MET A 1 32.46 17.72 21.34
N LEU A 2 31.65 17.92 20.28
CA LEU A 2 30.21 18.20 20.39
C LEU A 2 29.45 16.95 19.92
N ALA A 3 28.82 16.26 20.86
CA ALA A 3 27.89 15.18 20.57
C ALA A 3 26.54 15.80 20.19
N ALA A 4 26.21 15.78 18.90
CA ALA A 4 24.88 16.15 18.42
C ALA A 4 23.92 15.00 18.72
N LEU A 5 23.09 15.19 19.73
CA LEU A 5 21.99 14.29 20.09
C LEU A 5 20.96 14.32 18.95
N LEU A 6 20.83 13.19 18.25
CA LEU A 6 19.75 12.92 17.31
C LEU A 6 18.44 12.78 18.10
N GLN A 7 17.76 13.90 18.31
CA GLN A 7 16.39 13.93 18.80
C GLN A 7 15.48 13.36 17.72
N THR A 8 15.14 12.08 17.87
CA THR A 8 14.07 11.47 17.09
C THR A 8 12.74 11.99 17.62
N PRO A 9 11.89 12.62 16.80
CA PRO A 9 10.57 13.04 17.25
C PRO A 9 9.75 11.79 17.59
N SER A 10 9.30 11.72 18.85
CA SER A 10 8.38 10.70 19.32
C SER A 10 7.07 10.78 18.56
N ILE A 11 6.69 9.70 17.88
CA ILE A 11 5.44 9.51 17.11
C ILE A 11 4.15 9.67 17.95
N LEU A 12 4.27 9.91 19.26
CA LEU A 12 3.16 9.84 20.21
C LEU A 12 2.38 11.16 20.43
N ASP A 13 2.80 12.29 19.85
CA ASP A 13 2.12 13.59 20.05
C ASP A 13 1.17 13.98 18.91
N TYR A 14 0.61 13.01 18.18
CA TYR A 14 -0.55 13.27 17.32
C TYR A 14 -1.82 13.35 18.18
N SER A 15 -1.94 14.46 18.93
CA SER A 15 -3.16 14.84 19.63
C SER A 15 -4.33 14.87 18.64
N LEU A 16 -5.23 13.90 18.81
CA LEU A 16 -6.41 13.62 17.99
C LEU A 16 -7.41 14.78 18.04
N GLY A 17 -7.17 15.81 17.24
CA GLY A 17 -8.10 16.93 17.02
C GLY A 17 -9.30 16.62 16.11
N CYS A 18 -9.50 15.38 15.65
CA CYS A 18 -10.67 15.00 14.84
C CYS A 18 -11.76 14.36 15.76
N SER A 19 -12.18 15.09 16.82
CA SER A 19 -13.19 14.71 17.83
C SER A 19 -14.65 14.81 17.32
N GLN A 20 -14.92 14.46 16.06
CA GLN A 20 -16.29 14.45 15.51
C GLN A 20 -16.70 13.15 14.81
N TYR A 21 -15.87 12.09 14.82
CA TYR A 21 -16.18 10.85 14.10
C TYR A 21 -16.48 9.64 15.01
N SER A 22 -17.17 9.85 16.14
CA SER A 22 -17.60 8.79 17.07
C SER A 22 -19.02 8.25 16.81
N SER A 23 -19.50 8.20 15.56
CA SER A 23 -20.86 7.70 15.28
C SER A 23 -21.04 6.80 14.04
N TYR A 24 -19.97 6.40 13.33
CA TYR A 24 -20.11 5.61 12.09
C TYR A 24 -19.71 4.13 12.20
N LEU A 25 -19.36 3.62 13.38
CA LEU A 25 -19.03 2.20 13.58
C LEU A 25 -20.21 1.33 14.04
N ALA A 26 -21.44 1.84 13.99
CA ALA A 26 -22.65 1.07 14.29
C ALA A 26 -23.53 0.95 13.04
N LYS A 27 -23.23 -0.02 12.17
CA LYS A 27 -24.16 -0.72 11.24
C LYS A 27 -23.40 -1.46 10.13
N PHE A 28 -22.67 -2.52 10.49
CA PHE A 28 -22.41 -3.63 9.57
C PHE A 28 -23.00 -4.91 10.18
N GLY A 29 -24.32 -4.91 10.28
CA GLY A 29 -25.10 -6.12 10.51
C GLY A 29 -26.04 -6.28 9.32
N HIS A 30 -25.60 -6.98 8.28
CA HIS A 30 -26.49 -7.57 7.28
C HIS A 30 -25.82 -8.76 6.60
N GLY A 31 -26.29 -9.96 6.99
CA GLY A 31 -26.61 -11.07 6.08
C GLY A 31 -25.47 -11.64 5.26
N PHE A 32 -24.65 -12.50 5.87
CA PHE A 32 -23.95 -13.56 5.13
C PHE A 32 -24.65 -14.89 5.43
N THR A 33 -25.82 -15.08 4.82
CA THR A 33 -26.48 -16.39 4.73
C THR A 33 -26.69 -16.65 3.24
N ASP A 34 -25.93 -17.60 2.71
CA ASP A 34 -26.38 -18.70 1.85
C ASP A 34 -25.13 -19.32 1.20
N ASN A 35 -24.60 -20.42 1.75
CA ASN A 35 -25.00 -21.79 1.41
C ASN A 35 -25.05 -22.05 -0.10
N THR A 36 -23.90 -22.07 -0.77
CA THR A 36 -23.71 -23.00 -1.90
C THR A 36 -22.23 -23.35 -2.05
N ALA A 37 -21.80 -24.39 -1.34
CA ALA A 37 -20.55 -25.06 -1.66
C ALA A 37 -20.74 -25.86 -2.97
N PRO A 38 -19.95 -25.65 -4.03
CA PRO A 38 -19.92 -26.57 -5.14
C PRO A 38 -19.30 -27.89 -4.66
N MET A 39 -20.12 -28.94 -4.58
CA MET A 39 -19.67 -30.32 -4.39
C MET A 39 -18.81 -30.72 -5.59
N CYS A 40 -17.49 -30.53 -5.50
CA CYS A 40 -16.54 -31.14 -6.41
C CYS A 40 -16.48 -32.64 -6.10
N SER A 41 -17.24 -33.41 -6.86
CA SER A 41 -17.13 -34.87 -6.96
C SER A 41 -15.73 -35.23 -7.49
N HIS A 42 -14.80 -35.49 -6.58
CA HIS A 42 -13.52 -36.09 -6.92
C HIS A 42 -13.71 -37.60 -7.05
N HIS A 43 -13.81 -38.06 -8.29
CA HIS A 43 -13.59 -39.45 -8.66
C HIS A 43 -12.13 -39.80 -8.31
N PHE A 44 -11.90 -40.29 -7.10
CA PHE A 44 -10.60 -40.82 -6.67
C PHE A 44 -10.47 -42.23 -7.23
N VAL A 45 -9.86 -42.34 -8.42
CA VAL A 45 -9.42 -43.62 -8.98
C VAL A 45 -8.11 -43.96 -8.27
N GLY A 46 -8.19 -44.88 -7.32
CA GLY A 46 -7.01 -45.55 -6.78
C GLY A 46 -6.26 -46.23 -7.92
N ARG A 47 -5.02 -45.82 -8.13
CA ARG A 47 -4.08 -46.55 -8.97
C ARG A 47 -3.01 -47.09 -8.05
N ASP A 48 -3.08 -48.39 -7.89
CA ASP A 48 -2.20 -49.21 -7.07
C ASP A 48 -0.72 -49.05 -7.45
N GLU A 49 0.05 -49.29 -6.41
CA GLU A 49 1.50 -49.28 -6.26
C GLU A 49 2.20 -50.13 -7.32
N ASP A 50 3.17 -49.53 -8.01
CA ASP A 50 4.45 -50.14 -8.39
C ASP A 50 5.24 -49.15 -9.26
N ASP A 51 5.97 -48.23 -8.62
CA ASP A 51 7.19 -47.69 -9.24
C ASP A 51 8.20 -47.25 -8.16
N THR A 52 8.87 -48.25 -7.57
CA THR A 52 10.04 -48.08 -6.69
C THR A 52 11.30 -47.63 -7.43
N THR A 53 11.19 -47.09 -8.64
CA THR A 53 12.33 -46.52 -9.37
C THR A 53 12.11 -45.04 -9.58
N ARG A 54 11.97 -44.28 -8.48
CA ARG A 54 12.10 -42.82 -8.56
C ARG A 54 13.54 -42.54 -9.00
N PRO A 55 13.80 -42.12 -10.25
CA PRO A 55 15.16 -41.83 -10.65
C PRO A 55 15.63 -40.69 -9.75
N SER A 56 16.68 -40.94 -8.98
CA SER A 56 17.43 -39.90 -8.27
C SER A 56 17.85 -38.89 -9.33
N SER A 57 17.05 -37.84 -9.47
CA SER A 57 17.32 -36.76 -10.42
C SER A 57 18.72 -36.25 -10.10
N PRO A 58 19.64 -36.26 -11.08
CA PRO A 58 21.01 -35.89 -10.82
C PRO A 58 20.99 -34.42 -10.41
N PHE A 59 21.34 -34.16 -9.14
CA PHE A 59 21.49 -32.83 -8.56
C PHE A 59 22.68 -32.16 -9.24
N VAL A 60 22.47 -31.65 -10.45
CA VAL A 60 23.50 -31.05 -11.30
C VAL A 60 23.19 -29.56 -11.41
N GLY A 61 23.89 -28.77 -10.61
CA GLY A 61 24.33 -27.43 -11.02
C GLY A 61 23.34 -26.26 -11.00
N HIS A 62 22.25 -26.29 -10.23
CA HIS A 62 21.32 -25.14 -10.13
C HIS A 62 21.51 -24.24 -8.91
N ASP A 63 22.56 -24.44 -8.10
CA ASP A 63 22.75 -23.64 -6.89
C ASP A 63 23.03 -22.16 -7.20
N ALA A 64 23.74 -21.85 -8.29
CA ALA A 64 23.98 -20.46 -8.72
C ALA A 64 22.67 -19.75 -9.11
N ASP A 65 21.81 -20.41 -9.90
CA ASP A 65 20.52 -19.84 -10.31
C ASP A 65 19.56 -19.65 -9.14
N ILE A 66 19.71 -20.44 -8.06
CA ILE A 66 18.91 -20.29 -6.85
C ILE A 66 19.39 -19.08 -6.05
N VAL A 67 20.70 -18.89 -5.89
CA VAL A 67 21.27 -17.74 -5.17
C VAL A 67 20.87 -16.43 -5.85
N ASP A 68 20.99 -16.34 -7.18
CA ASP A 68 20.59 -15.13 -7.92
C ASP A 68 19.09 -14.82 -7.78
N LYS A 69 18.24 -15.85 -7.72
CA LYS A 69 16.80 -15.69 -7.48
C LYS A 69 16.51 -15.19 -6.07
N ILE A 70 17.20 -15.72 -5.05
CA ILE A 70 17.05 -15.29 -3.66
C ILE A 70 17.46 -13.82 -3.53
N ASP A 71 18.59 -13.42 -4.11
CA ASP A 71 19.05 -12.04 -4.08
C ASP A 71 18.07 -11.10 -4.79
N THR A 72 17.54 -11.51 -5.95
CA THR A 72 16.50 -10.76 -6.66
C THR A 72 15.23 -10.59 -5.81
N MET A 73 14.80 -11.65 -5.12
CA MET A 73 13.65 -11.60 -4.22
C MET A 73 13.90 -10.71 -3.00
N ALA A 74 15.11 -10.76 -2.42
CA ALA A 74 15.50 -9.92 -1.30
C ALA A 74 15.47 -8.43 -1.68
N LEU A 75 16.05 -8.07 -2.83
CA LEU A 75 16.01 -6.70 -3.37
C LEU A 75 14.57 -6.23 -3.62
N ALA A 76 13.72 -7.09 -4.16
CA ALA A 76 12.31 -6.76 -4.38
C ALA A 76 11.56 -6.54 -3.05
N LEU A 77 11.84 -7.34 -2.03
CA LEU A 77 11.26 -7.20 -0.70
C LEU A 77 11.72 -5.91 -0.01
N GLU A 78 13.01 -5.57 -0.12
CA GLU A 78 13.56 -4.32 0.42
C GLU A 78 12.89 -3.09 -0.22
N ALA A 79 12.77 -3.09 -1.56
CA ALA A 79 12.06 -2.04 -2.29
C ALA A 79 10.59 -1.94 -1.85
N ARG A 80 9.92 -3.08 -1.62
CA ARG A 80 8.54 -3.10 -1.14
C ARG A 80 8.42 -2.56 0.28
N ALA A 81 9.32 -2.94 1.18
CA ALA A 81 9.35 -2.43 2.55
C ALA A 81 9.57 -0.91 2.58
N ALA A 82 10.50 -0.39 1.78
CA ALA A 82 10.73 1.05 1.64
C ALA A 82 9.49 1.79 1.13
N ALA A 83 8.75 1.19 0.17
CA ALA A 83 7.49 1.75 -0.31
C ALA A 83 6.42 1.76 0.79
N LEU A 84 6.30 0.72 1.62
CA LEU A 84 5.38 0.69 2.76
C LEU A 84 5.67 1.80 3.77
N VAL A 85 6.93 2.01 4.13
CA VAL A 85 7.34 3.08 5.04
C VAL A 85 6.99 4.45 4.46
N THR A 86 7.26 4.65 3.17
CA THR A 86 6.92 5.90 2.47
C THR A 86 5.40 6.13 2.43
N ALA A 87 4.63 5.09 2.12
CA ALA A 87 3.18 5.16 2.09
C ALA A 87 2.60 5.48 3.48
N ALA A 88 3.13 4.87 4.53
CA ALA A 88 2.73 5.17 5.90
C ALA A 88 3.00 6.65 6.26
N ALA A 89 4.15 7.19 5.86
CA ALA A 89 4.47 8.61 6.07
C ALA A 89 3.55 9.55 5.28
N ILE A 90 3.17 9.18 4.06
CA ILE A 90 2.18 9.92 3.26
C ILE A 90 0.83 9.91 3.98
N ILE A 91 0.35 8.74 4.37
CA ILE A 91 -0.94 8.59 5.06
C ILE A 91 -0.95 9.39 6.35
N GLY A 92 0.08 9.27 7.17
CA GLY A 92 0.23 10.04 8.42
C GLY A 92 0.13 11.55 8.18
N SER A 93 0.70 12.05 7.09
CA SER A 93 0.61 13.49 6.77
C SER A 93 -0.72 13.94 6.19
N GLN A 94 -1.54 13.04 5.68
CA GLN A 94 -2.86 13.39 5.14
C GLN A 94 -3.97 13.36 6.21
N ILE A 95 -3.77 12.63 7.30
CA ILE A 95 -4.73 12.52 8.41
C ILE A 95 -5.19 13.89 8.94
N PRO A 96 -4.29 14.89 9.19
CA PRO A 96 -4.71 16.19 9.71
C PRO A 96 -5.66 16.98 8.79
N TYR A 97 -5.66 16.70 7.48
CA TYR A 97 -6.55 17.38 6.54
C TYR A 97 -7.98 16.82 6.53
N CYS A 98 -8.23 15.70 7.21
CA CYS A 98 -9.53 15.01 7.34
C CYS A 98 -10.34 14.97 5.99
N ASN A 99 -9.69 14.74 4.84
CA ASN A 99 -10.34 14.64 3.52
C ASN A 99 -11.10 13.30 3.38
N SER A 100 -12.43 13.34 3.42
CA SER A 100 -13.28 12.15 3.44
C SER A 100 -13.24 11.30 2.18
N VAL A 101 -13.06 11.92 0.99
CA VAL A 101 -12.97 11.20 -0.28
C VAL A 101 -11.69 10.38 -0.33
N TRP A 102 -10.58 11.00 0.05
CA TRP A 102 -9.28 10.36 0.09
C TRP A 102 -9.23 9.26 1.17
N MET A 103 -9.71 9.54 2.39
CA MET A 103 -9.79 8.54 3.46
C MET A 103 -10.65 7.32 3.08
N ARG A 104 -11.79 7.53 2.41
CA ARG A 104 -12.64 6.44 1.90
C ARG A 104 -11.91 5.64 0.83
N SER A 105 -11.24 6.31 -0.12
CA SER A 105 -10.43 5.65 -1.15
C SER A 105 -9.37 4.73 -0.54
N ILE A 106 -8.66 5.20 0.48
CA ILE A 106 -7.64 4.40 1.17
C ILE A 106 -8.26 3.24 1.97
N THR A 107 -9.32 3.49 2.77
CA THR A 107 -9.90 2.46 3.65
C THR A 107 -10.66 1.35 2.91
N THR A 108 -11.23 1.64 1.74
CA THR A 108 -11.98 0.65 0.95
C THR A 108 -11.09 -0.26 0.10
N ARG A 109 -9.81 0.08 -0.07
CA ARG A 109 -8.87 -0.68 -0.91
C ARG A 109 -8.02 -1.60 -0.04
N ASP A 110 -7.64 -2.74 -0.60
CA ASP A 110 -6.58 -3.57 -0.01
C ASP A 110 -5.22 -2.91 -0.26
N VAL A 111 -4.95 -1.86 0.52
CA VAL A 111 -3.83 -0.96 0.28
C VAL A 111 -2.50 -1.71 0.40
N GLY A 112 -2.44 -2.80 1.17
CA GLY A 112 -1.24 -3.64 1.32
C GLY A 112 -0.73 -4.19 -0.01
N ALA A 113 -1.63 -4.57 -0.92
CA ALA A 113 -1.25 -5.04 -2.25
C ALA A 113 -0.77 -3.91 -3.16
N ASP A 114 -1.31 -2.70 -3.00
CA ASP A 114 -1.17 -1.58 -3.95
C ASP A 114 -0.24 -0.43 -3.47
N MET A 115 0.40 -0.55 -2.30
CA MET A 115 1.23 0.53 -1.72
C MET A 115 2.35 1.02 -2.65
N HIS A 116 2.97 0.11 -3.41
CA HIS A 116 4.03 0.50 -4.35
C HIS A 116 3.48 1.45 -5.44
N ASN A 117 2.34 1.09 -6.02
CA ASN A 117 1.67 1.93 -7.03
C ASN A 117 1.18 3.24 -6.42
N LEU A 118 0.66 3.23 -5.19
CA LEU A 118 0.26 4.44 -4.48
C LEU A 118 1.43 5.44 -4.36
N VAL A 119 2.61 4.98 -3.94
CA VAL A 119 3.80 5.84 -3.81
C VAL A 119 4.23 6.38 -5.17
N LEU A 120 4.26 5.54 -6.21
CA LEU A 120 4.61 5.97 -7.57
C LEU A 120 3.63 7.00 -8.11
N ASP A 121 2.32 6.77 -7.94
CA ASP A 121 1.27 7.65 -8.42
C ASP A 121 1.31 9.01 -7.72
N ILE A 122 1.60 9.04 -6.41
CA ILE A 122 1.76 10.29 -5.65
C ILE A 122 3.04 11.02 -6.04
N ARG A 123 4.19 10.35 -6.14
CA ARG A 123 5.44 10.98 -6.61
C ARG A 123 5.28 11.55 -8.00
N ARG A 124 4.61 10.81 -8.89
CA ARG A 124 4.25 11.30 -10.23
C ARG A 124 3.42 12.57 -10.12
N HIS A 125 2.35 12.55 -9.33
CA HIS A 125 1.48 13.71 -9.12
C HIS A 125 2.22 14.94 -8.58
N GLU A 126 3.10 14.74 -7.58
CA GLU A 126 3.96 15.80 -7.03
C GLU A 126 4.91 16.35 -8.10
N SER A 127 5.52 15.48 -8.92
CA SER A 127 6.46 15.88 -9.97
C SER A 127 5.80 16.61 -11.16
N THR A 128 4.57 16.22 -11.54
CA THR A 128 3.81 16.88 -12.61
C THR A 128 3.18 18.20 -12.16
N GLY A 129 3.19 18.48 -10.86
CA GLY A 129 2.56 19.66 -10.27
C GLY A 129 1.05 19.68 -10.44
N ARG A 130 0.44 20.88 -10.35
CA ARG A 130 -1.01 21.11 -10.51
C ARG A 130 -1.53 20.86 -11.94
N GLN A 131 -0.74 20.25 -12.82
CA GLN A 131 -1.23 19.85 -14.13
C GLN A 131 -2.34 18.83 -13.88
N ARG A 132 -3.58 19.27 -14.09
CA ARG A 132 -4.77 18.41 -13.94
C ARG A 132 -4.67 17.35 -15.03
N ASP A 133 -4.02 16.23 -14.72
CA ASP A 133 -4.29 14.98 -15.42
C ASP A 133 -5.81 14.84 -15.45
N ASN A 134 -6.37 14.63 -16.64
CA ASN A 134 -7.81 14.55 -16.83
C ASN A 134 -8.39 13.60 -15.77
N THR A 135 -9.13 14.18 -14.83
CA THR A 135 -9.63 13.47 -13.63
C THR A 135 -10.59 12.35 -14.02
N TRP A 136 -11.09 12.40 -15.25
CA TRP A 136 -11.85 11.36 -15.92
C TRP A 136 -10.89 10.53 -16.76
N ALA A 137 -10.39 9.43 -16.19
CA ALA A 137 -9.70 8.41 -16.96
C ALA A 137 -10.59 7.99 -18.14
N ALA A 138 -10.04 7.97 -19.36
CA ALA A 138 -10.76 7.42 -20.50
C ALA A 138 -11.17 5.97 -20.19
N THR A 139 -12.42 5.64 -20.46
CA THR A 139 -12.95 4.28 -20.29
C THR A 139 -12.01 3.28 -20.99
N GLY A 140 -11.46 2.33 -20.24
CA GLY A 140 -10.51 1.33 -20.76
C GLY A 140 -9.05 1.52 -20.34
N ASN A 141 -8.72 2.56 -19.55
CA ASN A 141 -7.37 2.72 -18.98
C ASN A 141 -7.36 2.47 -17.45
N PRO A 142 -7.14 1.22 -17.00
CA PRO A 142 -7.17 0.88 -15.57
C PRO A 142 -6.07 1.59 -14.77
N GLU A 143 -4.92 1.88 -15.38
CA GLU A 143 -3.85 2.63 -14.71
C GLU A 143 -4.22 4.09 -14.48
N ALA A 144 -4.82 4.75 -15.47
CA ALA A 144 -5.29 6.12 -15.32
C ALA A 144 -6.38 6.22 -14.25
N GLN A 145 -7.28 5.22 -14.19
CA GLN A 145 -8.29 5.12 -13.15
C GLN A 145 -7.66 4.94 -11.75
N ARG A 146 -6.67 4.05 -11.62
CA ARG A 146 -5.92 3.86 -10.37
C ARG A 146 -5.24 5.17 -9.93
N ARG A 147 -4.54 5.84 -10.85
CA ARG A 147 -3.87 7.12 -10.60
C ARG A 147 -4.83 8.20 -10.12
N ALA A 148 -5.96 8.36 -10.83
CA ALA A 148 -6.99 9.32 -10.46
C ALA A 148 -7.50 9.04 -9.03
N GLN A 149 -7.78 7.77 -8.69
CA GLN A 149 -8.24 7.39 -7.36
C GLN A 149 -7.20 7.62 -6.25
N ASN A 150 -5.92 7.36 -6.53
CA ASN A 150 -4.82 7.54 -5.58
C ASN A 150 -4.53 9.02 -5.29
N THR A 151 -4.78 9.88 -6.26
CA THR A 151 -4.49 11.32 -6.19
C THR A 151 -5.70 12.18 -5.83
N MET A 152 -6.91 11.61 -5.91
CA MET A 152 -8.15 12.36 -5.65
C MET A 152 -8.20 12.89 -4.21
N GLY A 153 -8.13 14.21 -4.08
CA GLY A 153 -8.17 14.87 -2.77
C GLY A 153 -6.86 14.83 -1.98
N PHE A 154 -5.78 14.29 -2.57
CA PHE A 154 -4.44 14.38 -2.01
C PHE A 154 -3.99 15.83 -1.94
N GLN A 155 -3.54 16.28 -0.78
CA GLN A 155 -2.98 17.61 -0.60
C GLN A 155 -1.47 17.54 -0.71
N VAL A 156 -0.93 18.11 -1.81
CA VAL A 156 0.51 18.25 -2.00
C VAL A 156 1.05 19.11 -0.85
N ARG A 157 2.11 18.62 -0.20
CA ARG A 157 2.86 19.42 0.78
C ARG A 157 3.46 20.61 0.04
N THR A 158 2.76 21.72 0.00
CA THR A 158 3.36 23.00 -0.38
C THR A 158 4.45 23.23 0.64
N GLY A 159 5.70 23.11 0.18
CA GLY A 159 6.88 23.10 1.04
C GLY A 159 6.71 24.12 2.15
N SER A 160 6.73 23.61 3.39
CA SER A 160 6.81 24.36 4.65
C SER A 160 6.61 25.85 4.43
N GLU A 161 5.39 26.31 4.65
CA GLU A 161 5.19 27.70 5.08
C GLU A 161 6.20 27.92 6.20
N ALA A 162 7.31 28.57 5.87
CA ALA A 162 8.32 28.93 6.84
C ALA A 162 7.54 29.68 7.93
N PRO A 163 7.73 29.35 9.22
CA PRO A 163 6.96 29.96 10.29
C PRO A 163 6.99 31.47 10.06
N SER A 164 5.82 32.02 9.71
CA SER A 164 5.69 33.43 9.38
C SER A 164 6.35 34.20 10.53
N PRO A 165 7.39 35.02 10.26
CA PRO A 165 8.12 35.68 11.32
C PRO A 165 7.11 36.45 12.15
N ALA A 166 7.10 36.19 13.46
CA ALA A 166 6.15 36.80 14.39
C ALA A 166 6.15 38.33 14.17
N PRO A 167 4.96 38.97 14.16
CA PRO A 167 4.88 40.40 13.94
C PRO A 167 5.74 41.14 14.97
N PRO A 168 6.50 42.18 14.58
CA PRO A 168 7.26 42.98 15.53
C PRO A 168 6.30 43.61 16.54
N THR A 169 6.59 43.42 17.82
CA THR A 169 5.90 44.05 18.97
C THR A 169 6.13 45.56 19.01
#